data_AF-A0A2N0NGH3-F1
#
_entry.id   AF-A0A2N0NGH3-F1
#
_cell.length_a   1.000
_cell.length_b   1.000
_cell.length_c   1.000
_cell.angle_alpha   90.00
_cell.angle_beta   90.00
_cell.angle_gamma   90.00
#
_symmetry.space_group_name_H-M   'P 1'
#
loop_
_entity.id
_entity.type
_entity.pdbx_description
1 polymer ?
#
loop_
_entity_poly.entity_id
_entity_poly.type
_entity_poly.pdbx_seq_one_letter_code
_entity_poly.pdbx_strand_id
1 'polypeptide(L)'
;MEKVENLDEESKKVFDLYYEKGGNFIDTACSYNLGESERFLGDYVSDKRSDVVISTKFTLNNTTVQKERRFNPNFGGNHRKSLVENLDGSLKRLNMSYVDILYVHVYEYRTPIEEFMRSLDDVVRSGKVNELLSYSVFFYKYY
;
A
#
# COMPACT_ATOMS: atom_id res chain seq x y z
N MET A 1 6.96 20.41 -11.56
CA MET A 1 5.60 20.09 -12.06
C MET A 1 5.69 19.30 -13.34
N GLU A 2 6.28 19.84 -14.40
CA GLU A 2 6.39 19.21 -15.72
C GLU A 2 6.89 17.75 -15.73
N LYS A 3 7.90 17.41 -14.91
CA LYS A 3 8.42 16.02 -14.84
C LYS A 3 7.45 15.01 -14.20
N VAL A 4 6.61 15.46 -13.26
CA VAL A 4 5.64 14.60 -12.56
C VAL A 4 4.38 14.42 -13.41
N GLU A 5 3.95 15.48 -14.10
CA GLU A 5 2.83 15.41 -15.07
C GLU A 5 3.16 14.46 -16.22
N ASN A 6 4.39 14.51 -16.76
CA ASN A 6 4.83 13.59 -17.80
C ASN A 6 4.89 12.12 -17.30
N LEU A 7 5.27 11.90 -16.04
CA LEU A 7 5.24 10.57 -15.42
C LEU A 7 3.82 10.02 -15.31
N ASP A 8 2.86 10.86 -14.90
CA ASP A 8 1.44 10.50 -14.77
C ASP A 8 0.84 10.10 -16.13
N GLU A 9 1.05 10.91 -17.17
CA GLU A 9 0.55 10.61 -18.51
C GLU A 9 1.09 9.28 -19.06
N GLU A 10 2.39 9.02 -18.90
CA GLU A 10 3.00 7.77 -19.37
C GLU A 10 2.55 6.57 -18.53
N SER A 11 2.45 6.68 -17.20
CA SER A 11 1.93 5.59 -16.37
C SER A 11 0.46 5.30 -16.67
N LYS A 12 -0.33 6.32 -16.98
CA LYS A 12 -1.73 6.15 -17.38
C LYS A 12 -1.86 5.36 -18.67
N LYS A 13 -1.03 5.61 -19.69
CA LYS A 13 -1.04 4.83 -20.95
C LYS A 13 -0.77 3.34 -20.69
N VAL A 14 0.16 3.03 -19.80
CA VAL A 14 0.46 1.64 -19.42
C VAL A 14 -0.70 1.00 -18.68
N PHE A 15 -1.31 1.73 -17.74
CA PHE A 15 -2.50 1.27 -17.02
C PHE A 15 -3.67 1.00 -17.97
N ASP A 16 -3.99 1.95 -18.86
CA ASP A 16 -5.11 1.85 -19.79
C ASP A 16 -4.92 0.63 -20.71
N LEU A 17 -3.72 0.42 -21.25
CA LEU A 17 -3.42 -0.77 -22.05
C LEU A 17 -3.59 -2.07 -21.26
N TYR A 18 -3.11 -2.13 -20.01
CA TYR A 18 -3.29 -3.31 -19.16
C TYR A 18 -4.76 -3.62 -18.92
N TYR A 19 -5.55 -2.60 -18.59
CA TYR A 19 -6.98 -2.72 -18.32
C TYR A 19 -7.77 -3.12 -19.58
N GLU A 20 -7.49 -2.50 -20.73
CA GLU A 20 -8.10 -2.84 -22.03
C GLU A 20 -7.83 -4.28 -22.45
N LYS A 21 -6.72 -4.87 -22.01
CA LYS A 21 -6.39 -6.29 -22.24
C LYS A 21 -7.02 -7.24 -21.23
N GLY A 22 -7.91 -6.75 -20.36
CA GLY A 22 -8.63 -7.54 -19.35
C GLY A 22 -7.87 -7.69 -18.03
N GLY A 23 -6.79 -6.94 -17.83
CA GLY A 23 -6.10 -6.87 -16.57
C GLY A 23 -6.93 -6.15 -15.51
N ASN A 24 -7.05 -6.73 -14.32
CA ASN A 24 -7.88 -6.17 -13.24
C ASN A 24 -7.19 -6.18 -11.87
N PHE A 25 -5.94 -6.62 -11.77
CA PHE A 25 -5.18 -6.63 -10.52
C PHE A 25 -4.02 -5.64 -10.59
N ILE A 26 -3.99 -4.67 -9.68
CA ILE A 26 -2.96 -3.64 -9.65
C ILE A 26 -2.36 -3.55 -8.26
N ASP A 27 -1.04 -3.68 -8.21
CA ASP A 27 -0.24 -3.62 -7.00
C ASP A 27 0.56 -2.32 -6.92
N THR A 28 0.43 -1.62 -5.80
CA THR A 28 1.17 -0.39 -5.50
C THR A 28 1.77 -0.44 -4.10
N ALA A 29 2.39 0.64 -3.61
CA ALA A 29 2.88 0.74 -2.24
C ALA A 29 2.97 2.20 -1.81
N CYS A 30 2.80 2.46 -0.51
CA CYS A 30 2.98 3.79 0.06
C CYS A 30 4.39 4.38 -0.18
N SER A 31 5.38 3.53 -0.45
CA SER A 31 6.77 3.90 -0.74
C SER A 31 7.05 4.24 -2.21
N TYR A 32 6.23 3.79 -3.15
CA TYR A 32 6.49 3.98 -4.57
C TYR A 32 6.34 5.45 -4.95
N ASN A 33 7.47 6.05 -5.35
CA ASN A 33 7.61 7.48 -5.56
C ASN A 33 6.99 8.32 -4.42
N LEU A 34 7.27 7.92 -3.17
CA LEU A 34 6.76 8.59 -1.96
C LEU A 34 5.23 8.69 -1.86
N GLY A 35 4.51 7.77 -2.50
CA GLY A 35 3.05 7.69 -2.48
C GLY A 35 2.36 8.25 -3.72
N GLU A 36 3.11 8.83 -4.67
CA GLU A 36 2.51 9.32 -5.92
C GLU A 36 1.89 8.19 -6.76
N SER A 37 2.45 6.98 -6.70
CA SER A 37 1.85 5.82 -7.40
C SER A 37 0.44 5.51 -6.90
N GLU A 38 0.18 5.65 -5.59
CA GLU A 38 -1.15 5.45 -5.02
C GLU A 38 -2.12 6.58 -5.43
N ARG A 39 -1.62 7.82 -5.55
CA ARG A 39 -2.43 8.95 -6.03
C ARG A 39 -2.88 8.73 -7.48
N PHE A 40 -1.92 8.46 -8.35
CA PHE A 40 -2.19 8.19 -9.77
C PHE A 40 -3.16 7.03 -9.94
N LEU A 41 -2.90 5.92 -9.24
CA LEU A 41 -3.78 4.76 -9.30
C LEU A 41 -5.20 5.08 -8.82
N GLY A 42 -5.34 5.86 -7.76
CA GLY A 42 -6.64 6.32 -7.26
C GLY A 42 -7.43 7.09 -8.32
N ASP A 43 -6.77 7.97 -9.05
CA ASP A 43 -7.37 8.73 -10.15
C ASP A 43 -7.78 7.80 -11.30
N TYR A 44 -6.93 6.84 -11.69
CA TYR A 44 -7.15 5.94 -12.83
C TYR A 44 -8.34 4.99 -12.67
N VAL A 45 -8.62 4.58 -11.44
CA VAL A 45 -9.64 3.56 -11.14
C VAL A 45 -10.90 4.13 -10.50
N SER A 46 -10.97 5.44 -10.29
CA SER A 46 -12.07 6.09 -9.55
C SER A 46 -13.48 5.75 -10.08
N ASP A 47 -13.62 5.62 -11.40
CA ASP A 47 -14.85 5.26 -12.12
C ASP A 47 -15.09 3.75 -12.28
N LYS A 48 -14.11 2.92 -11.90
CA LYS A 48 -14.09 1.46 -12.12
C LYS A 48 -13.61 0.66 -10.92
N ARG A 49 -13.71 1.25 -9.72
CA ARG A 49 -13.19 0.69 -8.47
C ARG A 49 -13.73 -0.72 -8.18
N SER A 50 -14.98 -0.99 -8.53
CA SER A 50 -15.63 -2.30 -8.36
C SER A 50 -15.04 -3.39 -9.27
N ASP A 51 -14.42 -2.99 -10.37
CA ASP A 51 -14.00 -3.90 -11.45
C ASP A 51 -12.53 -4.32 -11.28
N VAL A 52 -11.83 -3.70 -10.34
CA VAL A 52 -10.40 -3.90 -10.08
C VAL A 52 -10.14 -4.38 -8.66
N VAL A 53 -9.12 -5.22 -8.53
CA VAL A 53 -8.53 -5.66 -7.28
C VAL A 53 -7.27 -4.83 -7.04
N ILE A 54 -7.26 -4.06 -5.96
CA ILE A 54 -6.16 -3.16 -5.61
C ILE A 54 -5.41 -3.69 -4.40
N SER A 55 -4.10 -3.87 -4.55
CA SER A 55 -3.20 -4.14 -3.44
C SER A 55 -2.28 -2.96 -3.14
N THR A 56 -2.03 -2.74 -1.85
CA THR A 56 -0.97 -1.84 -1.41
C THR A 56 -0.12 -2.50 -0.32
N LYS A 57 0.98 -1.84 0.07
CA LYS A 57 1.92 -2.36 1.06
C LYS A 57 2.27 -1.29 2.08
N PHE A 58 2.47 -1.74 3.31
CA PHE A 58 3.03 -0.94 4.39
C PHE A 58 4.29 -1.62 4.94
N THR A 59 5.14 -0.85 5.64
CA THR A 59 6.28 -1.23 6.51
C THR A 59 7.41 -0.23 6.33
N LEU A 60 7.64 0.22 5.09
CA LEU A 60 8.80 1.06 4.78
C LEU A 60 8.65 2.47 5.36
N ASN A 61 9.75 3.00 5.88
CA ASN A 61 9.77 4.34 6.46
C ASN A 61 10.24 5.36 5.43
N ASN A 62 9.30 5.97 4.71
CA ASN A 62 9.61 6.98 3.71
C ASN A 62 10.21 8.27 4.30
N THR A 63 10.11 8.52 5.61
CA THR A 63 10.70 9.73 6.22
C THR A 63 12.22 9.70 6.25
N THR A 64 12.83 8.53 6.03
CA THR A 64 14.29 8.36 5.94
C THR A 64 14.89 9.03 4.70
N VAL A 65 14.10 9.20 3.64
CA VAL A 65 14.56 9.74 2.34
C VAL A 65 13.96 11.11 2.01
N GLN A 66 13.04 11.62 2.84
CA GLN A 66 12.39 12.92 2.66
C GLN A 66 13.11 14.01 3.46
N LYS A 67 14.04 14.75 2.83
CA LYS A 67 14.86 15.78 3.49
C LYS A 67 14.03 16.89 4.15
N GLU A 68 12.93 17.29 3.53
CA GLU A 68 12.05 18.38 4.02
C GLU A 68 11.08 17.94 5.12
N ARG A 69 11.08 16.65 5.47
CA ARG A 69 10.17 16.09 6.47
C ARG A 69 10.96 15.71 7.72
N ARG A 70 10.43 16.06 8.90
CA ARG A 70 10.96 15.57 10.17
C ARG A 70 10.99 14.04 10.15
N PHE A 71 12.16 13.47 10.44
CA PHE A 71 12.30 12.02 10.63
C PHE A 71 11.34 11.53 11.72
N ASN A 72 10.56 10.51 11.39
CA ASN A 72 9.65 9.86 12.33
C ASN A 72 10.01 8.37 12.41
N PRO A 73 10.60 7.89 13.52
CA PRO A 73 10.99 6.49 13.64
C PRO A 73 9.78 5.53 13.60
N ASN A 74 8.58 6.02 13.95
CA ASN A 74 7.35 5.23 14.01
C ASN A 74 6.57 5.21 12.68
N PHE A 75 7.09 5.81 11.61
CA PHE A 75 6.44 5.83 10.31
C PHE A 75 6.63 4.50 9.54
N GLY A 76 7.55 3.63 9.96
CA GLY A 76 7.72 2.29 9.40
C GLY A 76 7.80 1.21 10.48
N GLY A 77 7.97 -0.05 10.07
CA GLY A 77 7.93 -1.24 10.94
C GLY A 77 6.61 -1.99 10.85
N ASN A 78 6.53 -3.15 11.52
CA ASN A 78 5.33 -3.99 11.54
C ASN A 78 4.40 -3.67 12.73
N HIS A 79 4.81 -2.79 13.65
CA HIS A 79 4.02 -2.41 14.82
C HIS A 79 2.71 -1.71 14.45
N ARG A 80 1.70 -1.82 15.33
CA ARG A 80 0.34 -1.33 15.09
C ARG A 80 0.26 0.10 14.59
N LYS A 81 0.99 1.02 15.24
CA LYS A 81 0.98 2.44 14.88
C LYS A 81 1.44 2.67 13.43
N SER A 82 2.48 1.99 12.97
CA SER A 82 2.96 2.15 11.59
C SER A 82 1.90 1.61 10.62
N LEU A 83 1.32 0.45 10.91
CA LEU A 83 0.28 -0.18 10.10
C LEU A 83 -0.92 0.76 9.90
N VAL A 84 -1.52 1.23 10.98
CA VAL A 84 -2.74 2.07 10.92
C VAL A 84 -2.47 3.39 10.20
N GLU A 85 -1.39 4.09 10.55
CA GLU A 85 -1.06 5.39 9.96
C GLU A 85 -0.71 5.28 8.47
N ASN A 86 0.00 4.21 8.07
CA ASN A 86 0.29 3.99 6.65
C ASN A 86 -0.95 3.62 5.86
N LEU A 87 -1.79 2.71 6.39
CA LEU A 87 -3.02 2.30 5.72
C LEU A 87 -3.95 3.50 5.54
N ASP A 88 -4.18 4.31 6.58
CA ASP A 88 -5.01 5.51 6.48
C ASP A 88 -4.44 6.52 5.47
N GLY A 89 -3.12 6.67 5.44
CA GLY A 89 -2.44 7.48 4.43
C GLY A 89 -2.63 6.93 3.01
N SER A 90 -2.55 5.62 2.82
CA SER A 90 -2.73 4.94 1.54
C SER A 90 -4.16 5.06 1.04
N LEU A 91 -5.16 4.81 1.90
CA LEU A 91 -6.57 4.98 1.58
C LEU A 91 -6.89 6.42 1.16
N LYS A 92 -6.29 7.40 1.85
CA LYS A 92 -6.42 8.82 1.47
C LYS A 92 -5.81 9.12 0.11
N ARG A 93 -4.62 8.58 -0.20
CA ARG A 93 -3.97 8.80 -1.51
C ARG A 93 -4.72 8.11 -2.65
N LEU A 94 -5.19 6.89 -2.42
CA LEU A 94 -6.01 6.12 -3.36
C LEU A 94 -7.43 6.69 -3.53
N ASN A 95 -7.87 7.58 -2.63
CA ASN A 95 -9.24 8.08 -2.57
C ASN A 95 -10.29 6.94 -2.45
N MET A 96 -10.04 6.00 -1.53
CA MET A 96 -10.87 4.81 -1.31
C MET A 96 -11.14 4.58 0.17
N SER A 97 -12.23 3.86 0.48
CA SER A 97 -12.53 3.42 1.85
C SER A 97 -11.87 2.08 2.23
N TYR A 98 -11.46 1.28 1.23
CA TYR A 98 -10.83 -0.01 1.44
C TYR A 98 -9.85 -0.37 0.30
N VAL A 99 -8.90 -1.25 0.61
CA VAL A 99 -8.09 -2.00 -0.37
C VAL A 99 -8.47 -3.47 -0.35
N ASP A 100 -8.32 -4.16 -1.47
CA ASP A 100 -8.64 -5.58 -1.55
C ASP A 100 -7.59 -6.40 -0.82
N ILE A 101 -6.32 -6.06 -1.02
CA ILE A 101 -5.20 -6.79 -0.41
C ILE A 101 -4.25 -5.81 0.26
N LEU A 102 -3.95 -6.04 1.53
CA LEU A 102 -2.83 -5.37 2.22
C LEU A 102 -1.64 -6.32 2.33
N TYR A 103 -0.52 -5.91 1.75
CA TYR A 103 0.76 -6.59 1.89
C TYR A 103 1.61 -6.02 3.02
N VAL A 104 2.25 -6.95 3.74
CA VAL A 104 3.39 -6.63 4.60
C VAL A 104 4.61 -6.54 3.70
N HIS A 105 5.09 -5.32 3.43
CA HIS A 105 6.12 -5.07 2.43
C HIS A 105 7.47 -5.72 2.80
N VAL A 106 7.83 -5.63 4.08
CA VAL A 106 9.02 -6.28 4.63
C VAL A 106 8.63 -6.83 6.01
N TYR A 107 8.97 -8.08 6.29
CA TYR A 107 8.83 -8.59 7.64
C TYR A 107 10.04 -8.19 8.48
N GLU A 108 9.80 -7.74 9.71
CA GLU A 108 10.86 -7.37 10.65
C GLU A 108 10.62 -7.98 12.04
N TYR A 109 11.70 -8.21 12.80
CA TYR A 109 11.68 -9.03 14.01
C TYR A 109 11.47 -8.27 15.33
N ARG A 110 11.34 -6.94 15.30
CA ARG A 110 11.22 -6.10 16.50
C ARG A 110 9.80 -6.04 17.03
N THR A 111 8.80 -6.26 16.18
CA THR A 111 7.40 -6.35 16.59
C THR A 111 7.05 -7.80 16.95
N PRO A 112 6.55 -8.09 18.16
CA PRO A 112 6.09 -9.42 18.52
C PRO A 112 5.02 -9.92 17.54
N ILE A 113 5.11 -11.20 17.14
CA ILE A 113 4.22 -11.77 16.12
C ILE A 113 2.74 -11.68 16.54
N GLU A 114 2.45 -11.86 17.83
CA GLU A 114 1.08 -11.79 18.35
C GLU A 114 0.52 -10.37 18.33
N GLU A 115 1.36 -9.34 18.54
CA GLU A 115 0.95 -7.94 18.40
C GLU A 115 0.66 -7.60 16.94
N PHE A 116 1.57 -8.02 16.06
CA PHE A 116 1.48 -7.80 14.63
C PHE A 116 0.25 -8.48 14.02
N MET A 117 0.04 -9.77 14.30
CA MET A 117 -1.10 -10.54 13.79
C MET A 117 -2.44 -9.98 14.29
N ARG A 118 -2.53 -9.55 15.55
CA ARG A 118 -3.73 -8.85 16.07
C ARG A 118 -3.98 -7.53 15.35
N SER A 119 -2.93 -6.79 15.01
CA SER A 119 -3.07 -5.52 14.29
C SER A 119 -3.53 -5.71 12.85
N LEU A 120 -3.09 -6.80 12.20
CA LEU A 120 -3.58 -7.20 10.87
C LEU A 120 -5.05 -7.63 10.92
N ASP A 121 -5.44 -8.45 11.90
CA ASP A 121 -6.83 -8.86 12.11
C ASP A 121 -7.75 -7.64 12.32
N ASP A 122 -7.33 -6.68 13.15
CA ASP A 122 -8.12 -5.48 13.43
C ASP A 122 -8.41 -4.65 12.18
N VAL A 123 -7.48 -4.54 11.23
CA VAL A 123 -7.74 -3.77 9.99
C VAL A 123 -8.65 -4.51 9.02
N VAL A 124 -8.61 -5.83 8.99
CA VAL A 124 -9.60 -6.65 8.25
C VAL A 124 -10.98 -6.47 8.87
N ARG A 125 -11.09 -6.62 10.20
CA ARG A 125 -12.35 -6.44 10.93
C ARG A 125 -12.92 -5.03 10.79
N SER A 126 -12.07 -4.03 10.56
CA SER A 126 -12.50 -2.65 10.32
C SER A 126 -13.11 -2.42 8.93
N GLY A 127 -12.98 -3.38 8.01
CA GLY A 127 -13.43 -3.26 6.61
C GLY A 127 -12.53 -2.40 5.73
N LYS A 128 -11.38 -1.92 6.24
CA LYS A 128 -10.38 -1.17 5.46
C LYS A 128 -9.55 -2.07 4.54
N VAL A 129 -9.56 -3.37 4.80
CA VAL A 129 -8.83 -4.40 4.04
C VAL A 129 -9.73 -5.63 3.92
N ASN A 130 -9.86 -6.20 2.71
CA ASN A 130 -10.64 -7.43 2.52
C ASN A 130 -9.78 -8.68 2.83
N GLU A 131 -8.57 -8.74 2.28
CA GLU A 131 -7.65 -9.87 2.42
C GLU A 131 -6.24 -9.42 2.83
N LEU A 132 -5.54 -10.28 3.57
CA LEU A 132 -4.16 -10.04 4.00
C LEU A 132 -3.23 -11.00 3.29
N LEU A 133 -2.13 -10.48 2.74
CA LEU A 133 -1.06 -11.31 2.21
C LEU A 133 0.30 -10.87 2.76
N SER A 134 1.19 -11.82 2.99
CA SER A 134 2.57 -11.56 3.37
C SER A 134 3.49 -12.15 2.32
N TYR A 135 4.34 -11.32 1.72
CA TYR A 135 5.44 -11.83 0.92
C TYR A 135 6.45 -12.48 1.90
N SER A 136 6.65 -13.79 1.75
CA SER A 136 7.84 -14.56 2.16
C SER A 136 8.03 -15.12 3.58
N VAL A 137 7.10 -15.03 4.56
CA VAL A 137 7.46 -15.51 5.93
C VAL A 137 6.57 -16.59 6.57
N PHE A 138 5.39 -16.93 6.04
CA PHE A 138 4.56 -17.95 6.71
C PHE A 138 5.00 -19.40 6.46
N PHE A 139 5.73 -19.71 5.38
CA PHE A 139 6.05 -21.10 5.03
C PHE A 139 7.35 -21.67 5.62
N TYR A 140 8.31 -20.84 6.03
CA TYR A 140 9.63 -21.29 6.47
C TYR A 140 9.86 -21.29 7.99
N LYS A 141 8.84 -20.96 8.79
CA LYS A 141 8.99 -20.85 10.25
C LYS A 141 8.19 -21.85 11.08
N TYR A 142 7.48 -22.76 10.43
CA TYR A 142 6.72 -23.85 11.08
C TYR A 142 7.25 -25.26 10.72
N TYR A 143 8.46 -25.36 10.18
CA TYR A 143 9.23 -26.61 10.00
C TYR A 143 10.67 -26.41 10.44
#